data_AF-A0A7S2WV65-F1
#
_entry.id   AF-A0A7S2WV65-F1
#
_cell.length_a   1.000
_cell.length_b   1.000
_cell.length_c   1.000
_cell.angle_alpha   90.00
_cell.angle_beta   90.00
_cell.angle_gamma   90.00
#
_symmetry.space_group_name_H-M   'P 1'
#
loop_
_entity.id
_entity.type
_entity.pdbx_description
1 polymer ?
#
loop_
_entity_poly.entity_id
_entity_poly.type
_entity_poly.pdbx_seq_one_letter_code
_entity_poly.pdbx_strand_id
1 'polypeptide(L)'
;RRFSGGVASDVLACVGAVQAYEAVKARGRGEARHWCERSFISMTAADAVLNLRKQMRQELRSLRLPPPVLNPPATQEALAAWLLPLAGLALYPNVGRRRAGEVNFTTPTGRKCKISPSSVCSGSRGGGGGPAGSGGGLSPQQASLAQACRGPGPDWIAFEDLSQAKAIFIANQVSLLPPHVLFFLCATVELEDAEAGGLSLDGWVTYAVPPAEAYNVAVMRQR
;
A
#
# COMPACT_ATOMS: atom_id res chain seq x y z
N ARG A 1 8.69 3.88 -9.01
CA ARG A 1 9.53 2.78 -8.47
C ARG A 1 10.79 3.28 -7.76
N ARG A 2 11.54 4.25 -8.31
CA ARG A 2 12.73 4.86 -7.64
C ARG A 2 12.46 5.27 -6.18
N PHE A 3 11.34 5.93 -5.93
CA PHE A 3 11.01 6.44 -4.59
C PHE A 3 10.28 5.44 -3.69
N SER A 4 9.73 4.35 -4.23
CA SER A 4 9.02 3.33 -3.44
C SER A 4 9.95 2.27 -2.86
N GLY A 5 11.26 2.33 -3.13
CA GLY A 5 12.21 1.34 -2.61
C GLY A 5 11.98 -0.07 -3.15
N GLY A 6 11.45 -0.19 -4.36
CA GLY A 6 11.08 -1.49 -4.93
C GLY A 6 9.73 -2.04 -4.46
N VAL A 7 9.08 -1.40 -3.47
CA VAL A 7 7.74 -1.79 -3.03
C VAL A 7 6.69 -1.31 -4.03
N ALA A 8 5.68 -2.15 -4.28
CA ALA A 8 4.57 -1.85 -5.17
C ALA A 8 3.49 -1.04 -4.43
N SER A 9 3.78 0.23 -4.14
CA SER A 9 2.85 1.18 -3.52
C SER A 9 3.12 2.60 -3.98
N ASP A 10 2.09 3.24 -4.52
CA ASP A 10 2.11 4.67 -4.89
C ASP A 10 2.21 5.55 -3.64
N VAL A 11 1.54 5.17 -2.54
CA VAL A 11 1.64 5.88 -1.25
C VAL A 11 3.09 5.91 -0.77
N LEU A 12 3.78 4.77 -0.79
CA LEU A 12 5.20 4.71 -0.40
C LEU A 12 6.11 5.46 -1.38
N ALA A 13 5.80 5.45 -2.68
CA ALA A 13 6.51 6.29 -3.65
C ALA A 13 6.39 7.78 -3.29
N CYS A 14 5.19 8.25 -2.93
CA CYS A 14 4.96 9.63 -2.51
C CYS A 14 5.71 9.96 -1.21
N VAL A 15 5.66 9.08 -0.21
CA VAL A 15 6.40 9.25 1.06
C VAL A 15 7.91 9.37 0.78
N GLY A 16 8.48 8.44 0.01
CA GLY A 16 9.91 8.47 -0.31
C GLY A 16 10.31 9.69 -1.13
N ALA A 17 9.45 10.16 -2.06
CA ALA A 17 9.69 11.36 -2.85
C ALA A 17 9.73 12.63 -1.96
N VAL A 18 8.79 12.76 -1.03
CA VAL A 18 8.72 13.91 -0.10
C VAL A 18 9.88 13.89 0.89
N GLN A 19 10.28 12.73 1.40
CA GLN A 19 11.44 12.59 2.28
C GLN A 19 12.75 12.97 1.56
N ALA A 20 12.93 12.51 0.31
CA ALA A 20 14.08 12.88 -0.50
C ALA A 20 14.10 14.38 -0.79
N TYR A 21 12.94 14.98 -1.10
CA TYR A 21 12.81 16.41 -1.29
C TYR A 21 13.19 17.20 -0.02
N GLU A 22 12.69 16.80 1.15
CA GLU A 22 13.02 17.43 2.43
C GLU A 22 14.52 17.42 2.72
N ALA A 23 15.19 16.28 2.48
CA ALA A 23 16.63 16.14 2.67
C ALA A 23 17.45 17.04 1.73
N VAL A 24 17.01 17.23 0.48
CA VAL A 24 17.68 18.13 -0.47
C VAL A 24 17.36 19.59 -0.14
N LYS A 25 16.11 19.90 0.24
CA LYS A 25 15.70 21.25 0.66
C LYS A 25 16.53 21.76 1.84
N ALA A 26 16.94 20.88 2.76
CA ALA A 26 17.83 21.23 3.86
C ALA A 26 19.22 21.71 3.41
N ARG A 27 19.67 21.37 2.20
CA ARG A 27 20.96 21.79 1.63
C ARG A 27 20.88 23.13 0.91
N GLY A 28 19.69 23.50 0.43
CA GLY A 28 19.44 24.82 -0.16
C GLY A 28 18.30 24.82 -1.18
N ARG A 29 17.68 26.00 -1.37
CA ARG A 29 16.56 26.17 -2.31
C ARG A 29 16.95 25.94 -3.77
N GLY A 30 18.18 26.33 -4.16
CA GLY A 30 18.71 26.11 -5.51
C GLY A 30 18.87 24.63 -5.84
N GLU A 31 19.44 23.85 -4.91
CA GLU A 31 19.57 22.40 -5.06
C GLU A 31 18.21 21.70 -5.13
N ALA A 32 17.26 22.12 -4.28
CA ALA A 32 15.91 21.58 -4.28
C ALA A 32 15.21 21.78 -5.63
N ARG A 33 15.34 22.98 -6.22
CA ARG A 33 14.79 23.27 -7.55
C ARG A 33 15.39 22.37 -8.63
N HIS A 34 16.72 22.27 -8.67
CA HIS A 34 17.42 21.42 -9.64
C HIS A 34 17.03 19.93 -9.48
N TRP A 35 16.89 19.46 -8.24
CA TRP A 35 16.46 18.09 -7.96
C TRP A 35 15.01 17.83 -8.39
N CYS A 36 14.11 18.80 -8.16
CA CYS A 36 12.72 18.74 -8.61
C CYS A 36 12.61 18.65 -10.13
N GLU A 37 13.37 19.47 -10.86
CA GLU A 37 13.43 19.45 -12.33
C GLU A 37 13.91 18.09 -12.86
N ARG A 38 14.96 17.51 -12.26
CA ARG A 38 15.47 16.19 -12.64
C ARG A 38 14.56 15.02 -12.27
N SER A 39 13.74 15.19 -11.23
CA SER A 39 12.89 14.12 -10.70
C SER A 39 11.43 14.25 -11.13
N PHE A 40 11.09 15.26 -11.94
CA PHE A 40 9.73 15.59 -12.37
C PHE A 40 8.75 15.77 -11.19
N ILE A 41 9.22 16.35 -10.09
CA ILE A 41 8.42 16.60 -8.89
C ILE A 41 8.14 18.10 -8.77
N SER A 42 6.86 18.45 -8.57
CA SER A 42 6.47 19.84 -8.31
C SER A 42 6.97 20.29 -6.93
N MET A 43 7.86 21.28 -6.93
CA MET A 43 8.39 21.90 -5.70
C MET A 43 7.26 22.48 -4.84
N THR A 44 6.29 23.14 -5.47
CA THR A 44 5.12 23.73 -4.80
C THR A 44 4.26 22.67 -4.12
N ALA A 45 4.00 21.55 -4.81
CA ALA A 45 3.22 20.45 -4.23
C ALA A 45 3.96 19.81 -3.06
N ALA A 46 5.27 19.58 -3.20
CA ALA A 46 6.09 19.01 -2.14
C ALA A 46 6.14 19.93 -0.90
N ASP A 47 6.26 21.24 -1.10
CA ASP A 47 6.19 22.23 -0.02
C ASP A 47 4.81 22.24 0.68
N ALA A 48 3.72 22.15 -0.08
CA ALA A 48 2.38 22.05 0.47
C ALA A 48 2.23 20.81 1.36
N VAL A 49 2.72 19.65 0.91
CA VAL A 49 2.70 18.40 1.70
C VAL A 49 3.52 18.54 2.99
N LEU A 50 4.71 19.15 2.94
CA LEU A 50 5.52 19.38 4.14
C LEU A 50 4.82 20.32 5.13
N ASN A 51 4.10 21.33 4.65
CA ASN A 51 3.31 22.23 5.49
C ASN A 51 2.10 21.53 6.11
N LEU A 52 1.35 20.74 5.33
CA LEU A 52 0.25 19.91 5.84
C LEU A 52 0.74 18.96 6.94
N ARG A 53 1.89 18.32 6.73
CA ARG A 53 2.50 17.45 7.76
C ARG A 53 2.81 18.20 9.06
N LYS A 54 3.23 19.47 8.99
CA LYS A 54 3.45 20.31 10.19
C LYS A 54 2.13 20.63 10.89
N GLN A 55 1.10 21.00 10.14
CA GLN A 55 -0.24 21.28 10.67
C GLN A 55 -0.84 20.04 11.35
N MET A 56 -0.79 18.87 10.71
CA MET A 56 -1.26 17.62 11.32
C MET A 56 -0.53 17.29 12.63
N ARG A 57 0.79 17.53 12.70
CA ARG A 57 1.54 17.35 13.96
C ARG A 57 1.09 18.32 15.05
N GLN A 58 0.70 19.54 14.71
CA GLN A 58 0.15 20.50 15.66
C GLN A 58 -1.22 20.04 16.17
N GLU A 59 -2.08 19.53 15.29
CA GLU A 59 -3.38 18.97 15.68
C GLU A 59 -3.25 17.72 16.55
N LEU A 60 -2.34 16.79 16.21
CA LEU A 60 -2.09 15.63 17.08
C LEU A 60 -1.66 16.04 18.50
N ARG A 61 -0.85 17.10 18.61
CA ARG A 61 -0.47 17.66 19.91
C ARG A 61 -1.63 18.34 20.62
N SER A 62 -2.50 19.05 19.90
CA SER A 62 -3.68 19.71 20.49
C SER A 62 -4.63 18.67 21.10
N LEU A 63 -4.78 17.51 20.44
CA LEU A 63 -5.54 16.36 20.91
C LEU A 63 -4.86 15.56 22.04
N ARG A 64 -3.67 15.99 22.50
CA ARG A 64 -2.83 15.26 23.48
C ARG A 64 -2.54 13.82 23.07
N LEU A 65 -2.62 13.52 21.77
CA LEU A 65 -2.11 12.27 21.25
C LEU A 65 -0.58 12.34 21.35
N PRO A 66 0.08 11.24 21.75
CA PRO A 66 1.52 11.23 21.82
C PRO A 66 2.08 11.65 20.45
N PRO A 67 3.11 12.52 20.42
CA PRO A 67 3.79 12.79 19.16
C PRO A 67 4.17 11.42 18.58
N PRO A 68 3.99 11.18 17.27
CA PRO A 68 4.18 9.85 16.72
C PRO A 68 5.59 9.35 17.08
N VAL A 69 5.68 8.51 18.12
CA VAL A 69 6.89 7.80 18.52
C VAL A 69 7.00 6.59 17.61
N LEU A 70 7.03 6.88 16.31
CA LEU A 70 7.56 5.94 15.36
C LEU A 70 9.01 6.38 15.29
N ASN A 71 9.90 5.74 16.04
CA ASN A 71 11.25 5.57 15.51
C ASN A 71 11.00 4.86 14.17
N PRO A 72 11.05 5.57 13.02
CA PRO A 72 10.83 4.90 11.77
C PRO A 72 11.85 3.76 11.74
N PRO A 73 11.42 2.53 11.43
CA PRO A 73 12.33 1.41 11.48
C PRO A 73 13.59 1.74 10.67
N ALA A 74 14.76 1.39 11.21
CA ALA A 74 16.04 1.78 10.62
C ALA A 74 16.21 1.24 9.20
N THR A 75 15.49 0.18 8.86
CA THR A 75 15.49 -0.43 7.52
C THR A 75 14.24 -0.05 6.74
N GLN A 76 14.42 0.11 5.43
CA GLN A 76 13.34 0.42 4.50
C GLN A 76 12.27 -0.68 4.45
N GLU A 77 12.64 -1.93 4.72
CA GLU A 77 11.71 -3.07 4.80
C GLU A 77 10.77 -2.97 5.99
N ALA A 78 11.32 -2.72 7.18
CA ALA A 78 10.49 -2.60 8.37
C ALA A 78 9.63 -1.33 8.26
N LEU A 79 10.14 -0.25 7.66
CA LEU A 79 9.32 0.91 7.34
C LEU A 79 8.17 0.54 6.37
N ALA A 80 8.42 -0.25 5.32
CA ALA A 80 7.38 -0.72 4.42
C ALA A 80 6.37 -1.64 5.10
N ALA A 81 6.82 -2.55 5.97
CA ALA A 81 5.96 -3.43 6.76
C ALA A 81 5.03 -2.66 7.72
N TRP A 82 5.46 -1.48 8.18
CA TRP A 82 4.64 -0.59 9.01
C TRP A 82 3.73 0.33 8.20
N LEU A 83 4.25 0.92 7.13
CA LEU A 83 3.53 1.93 6.34
C LEU A 83 2.51 1.31 5.38
N LEU A 84 2.73 0.09 4.90
CA LEU A 84 1.81 -0.55 3.96
C LEU A 84 0.45 -0.92 4.59
N PRO A 85 0.38 -1.44 5.83
CA PRO A 85 -0.88 -1.57 6.56
C PRO A 85 -1.58 -0.22 6.78
N LEU A 86 -0.83 0.84 7.10
CA LEU A 86 -1.39 2.19 7.28
C LEU A 86 -1.94 2.76 5.96
N ALA A 87 -1.26 2.49 4.83
CA ALA A 87 -1.75 2.83 3.51
C ALA A 87 -3.04 2.07 3.19
N GLY A 88 -3.09 0.78 3.55
CA GLY A 88 -4.32 -0.01 3.45
C GLY A 88 -5.45 0.59 4.28
N LEU A 89 -5.18 0.97 5.53
CA LEU A 89 -6.16 1.57 6.45
C LEU A 89 -6.74 2.87 5.89
N ALA A 90 -5.87 3.74 5.36
CA ALA A 90 -6.28 5.03 4.80
C ALA A 90 -7.14 4.89 3.54
N LEU A 91 -6.99 3.78 2.81
CA LEU A 91 -7.66 3.53 1.54
C LEU A 91 -8.87 2.59 1.68
N TYR A 92 -9.03 1.90 2.81
CA TYR A 92 -10.20 1.05 3.04
C TYR A 92 -11.50 1.89 3.07
N PRO A 93 -12.64 1.45 2.46
CA PRO A 93 -12.93 0.14 1.87
C PRO A 93 -12.64 0.03 0.36
N ASN A 94 -11.83 0.94 -0.21
CA ASN A 94 -11.49 0.92 -1.63
C ASN A 94 -10.41 -0.13 -1.92
N VAL A 95 -10.84 -1.38 -2.03
CA VAL A 95 -9.98 -2.54 -2.25
C VAL A 95 -10.39 -3.35 -3.48
N GLY A 96 -9.44 -4.12 -4.01
CA GLY A 96 -9.66 -4.99 -5.15
C GLY A 96 -8.91 -6.31 -4.99
N ARG A 97 -9.54 -7.41 -5.41
CA ARG A 97 -8.95 -8.75 -5.41
C ARG A 97 -8.75 -9.24 -6.84
N ARG A 98 -7.62 -9.89 -7.12
CA ARG A 98 -7.38 -10.61 -8.36
C ARG A 98 -7.00 -12.06 -8.05
N ARG A 99 -7.79 -13.02 -8.52
CA ARG A 99 -7.49 -14.45 -8.35
C ARG A 99 -6.36 -14.87 -9.31
N ALA A 100 -5.71 -15.99 -8.99
CA ALA A 100 -4.74 -16.60 -9.90
C ALA A 100 -5.41 -16.87 -11.27
N GLY A 101 -4.76 -16.44 -12.36
CA GLY A 101 -5.29 -16.54 -13.73
C GLY A 101 -6.21 -15.39 -14.16
N GLU A 102 -6.67 -14.53 -13.26
CA GLU A 102 -7.43 -13.34 -13.63
C GLU A 102 -6.51 -12.19 -14.05
N VAL A 103 -6.92 -11.44 -15.06
CA VAL A 103 -6.17 -10.26 -15.55
C VAL A 103 -6.55 -8.99 -14.77
N ASN A 104 -7.84 -8.85 -14.44
CA ASN A 104 -8.41 -7.65 -13.83
C ASN A 104 -8.69 -7.90 -12.34
N PHE A 105 -8.63 -6.83 -11.55
CA PHE A 105 -9.09 -6.84 -10.17
C PHE A 105 -10.61 -6.73 -10.12
N THR A 106 -11.21 -7.27 -9.07
CA THR A 106 -12.64 -7.19 -8.77
C THR A 106 -12.81 -6.49 -7.43
N THR A 107 -13.64 -5.46 -7.39
CA THR A 107 -13.95 -4.71 -6.17
C THR A 107 -15.06 -5.40 -5.36
N PRO A 108 -15.28 -5.02 -4.08
CA PRO A 108 -16.43 -5.49 -3.30
C PRO A 108 -17.77 -5.29 -4.00
N THR A 109 -17.89 -4.21 -4.78
CA THR A 109 -19.09 -3.87 -5.58
C THR A 109 -19.20 -4.64 -6.90
N GLY A 110 -18.35 -5.65 -7.13
CA GLY A 110 -18.34 -6.47 -8.35
C GLY A 110 -17.76 -5.79 -9.59
N ARG A 111 -17.28 -4.54 -9.48
CA ARG A 111 -16.69 -3.81 -10.62
C ARG A 111 -15.33 -4.39 -10.95
N LYS A 112 -15.07 -4.57 -12.25
CA LYS A 112 -13.75 -4.97 -12.74
C LYS A 112 -12.88 -3.74 -12.98
N CYS A 113 -11.66 -3.75 -12.48
CA CYS A 113 -10.72 -2.65 -12.66
C CYS A 113 -9.30 -3.11 -13.04
N LYS A 114 -8.56 -2.19 -13.65
CA LYS A 114 -7.13 -2.30 -13.97
C LYS A 114 -6.36 -1.24 -13.21
N ILE A 115 -5.10 -1.52 -12.90
CA ILE A 115 -4.19 -0.53 -12.30
C ILE A 115 -3.86 0.54 -13.36
N SER A 116 -3.90 1.80 -12.96
CA SER A 116 -3.52 2.92 -13.82
C SER A 116 -2.09 2.78 -14.35
N PRO A 117 -1.84 3.11 -15.64
CA PRO A 117 -0.48 3.09 -16.20
C PRO A 117 0.50 4.04 -15.49
N SER A 118 0.01 5.10 -14.84
CA SER A 118 0.84 6.03 -14.07
C SER A 118 1.29 5.48 -12.72
N SER A 119 0.65 4.41 -12.23
CA SER A 119 0.98 3.78 -10.95
C SER A 119 2.32 3.04 -11.02
N VAL A 120 3.08 3.04 -9.93
CA VAL A 120 4.30 2.23 -9.77
C VAL A 120 4.00 0.73 -9.76
N CYS A 121 2.74 0.38 -9.47
CA CYS A 121 2.19 -0.97 -9.46
C CYS A 121 1.83 -1.47 -10.88
N SER A 122 1.83 -0.59 -11.88
CA SER A 122 1.66 -0.97 -13.28
C SER A 122 2.73 -1.99 -13.69
N GLY A 123 2.31 -3.04 -14.40
CA GLY A 123 3.19 -4.16 -14.77
C GLY A 123 3.35 -5.25 -13.71
N SER A 124 2.70 -5.14 -12.54
CA SER A 124 2.50 -6.28 -11.64
C SER A 124 1.42 -7.21 -12.23
N ARG A 125 1.75 -7.95 -13.29
CA ARG A 125 0.87 -8.99 -13.85
C ARG A 125 1.05 -10.26 -13.02
N GLY A 126 -0.09 -10.84 -12.62
CA GLY A 126 -0.14 -12.11 -11.90
C GLY A 126 0.16 -13.27 -12.85
N GLY A 127 0.93 -14.24 -12.36
CA GLY A 127 1.15 -15.53 -13.00
C GLY A 127 2.48 -15.68 -13.74
N GLY A 128 3.31 -16.59 -13.24
CA GLY A 128 4.43 -17.18 -13.96
C GLY A 128 5.80 -16.62 -13.57
N GLY A 129 6.64 -17.47 -12.97
CA GLY A 129 8.05 -17.17 -12.75
C GLY A 129 8.71 -16.70 -14.04
N GLY A 130 9.21 -15.48 -14.02
CA GLY A 130 9.97 -14.86 -15.10
C GLY A 130 10.72 -13.67 -14.52
N PRO A 131 11.99 -13.48 -14.90
CA PRO A 131 12.89 -12.57 -14.21
C PRO A 131 12.34 -11.15 -14.30
N ALA A 132 12.37 -10.45 -13.17
CA ALA A 132 12.11 -9.01 -13.13
C ALA A 132 12.96 -8.34 -14.22
N GLY A 133 12.28 -7.78 -15.23
CA GLY A 133 12.92 -7.10 -16.36
C GLY A 133 13.95 -6.09 -15.86
N SER A 134 15.14 -6.18 -16.46
CA SER A 134 16.35 -5.42 -16.16
C SER A 134 16.09 -3.93 -16.00
N GLY A 135 16.38 -3.40 -14.81
CA GLY A 135 16.29 -1.97 -14.52
C GLY A 135 16.56 -1.68 -13.05
N GLY A 136 17.78 -2.03 -12.59
CA GLY A 136 18.19 -1.93 -11.19
C GLY A 136 17.77 -3.16 -10.39
N GLY A 137 18.72 -4.03 -10.06
CA GLY A 137 18.45 -5.22 -9.25
C GLY A 137 17.81 -4.83 -7.92
N LEU A 138 16.64 -5.42 -7.64
CA LEU A 138 16.08 -5.37 -6.29
C LEU A 138 17.07 -6.07 -5.35
N SER A 139 17.27 -5.54 -4.15
CA SER A 139 18.00 -6.30 -3.15
C SER A 139 17.25 -7.62 -2.89
N PRO A 140 17.93 -8.71 -2.50
CA PRO A 140 17.28 -9.98 -2.13
C PRO A 140 16.13 -9.78 -1.12
N GLN A 141 16.24 -8.77 -0.27
CA GLN A 141 15.26 -8.41 0.75
C GLN A 141 14.04 -7.66 0.19
N GLN A 142 14.24 -6.74 -0.77
CA GLN A 142 13.13 -6.12 -1.53
C GLN A 142 12.36 -7.16 -2.34
N ALA A 143 13.04 -8.17 -2.87
CA ALA A 143 12.42 -9.30 -3.54
C ALA A 143 11.54 -10.11 -2.57
N SER A 144 11.99 -10.34 -1.33
CA SER A 144 11.22 -11.05 -0.29
C SER A 144 9.93 -10.32 0.09
N LEU A 145 9.95 -8.98 0.23
CA LEU A 145 8.76 -8.20 0.57
C LEU A 145 7.77 -8.15 -0.61
N ALA A 146 8.29 -8.00 -1.84
CA ALA A 146 7.50 -8.08 -3.05
C ALA A 146 6.86 -9.48 -3.22
N GLN A 147 7.57 -10.53 -2.81
CA GLN A 147 7.06 -11.90 -2.78
C GLN A 147 6.04 -12.12 -1.67
N ALA A 148 6.19 -11.49 -0.50
CA ALA A 148 5.18 -11.53 0.57
C ALA A 148 3.86 -10.86 0.16
N CYS A 149 3.94 -9.77 -0.61
CA CYS A 149 2.76 -9.14 -1.23
C CYS A 149 2.16 -9.97 -2.38
N ARG A 150 2.94 -10.90 -2.96
CA ARG A 150 2.59 -11.79 -4.08
C ARG A 150 2.69 -13.26 -3.67
N GLY A 151 2.22 -13.60 -2.47
CA GLY A 151 2.19 -14.99 -2.01
C GLY A 151 1.35 -15.87 -2.96
N PRO A 152 1.28 -17.20 -2.73
CA PRO A 152 0.55 -18.14 -3.58
C PRO A 152 -0.99 -17.96 -3.59
N GLY A 153 -1.50 -16.80 -3.16
CA GLY A 153 -2.92 -16.45 -3.09
C GLY A 153 -3.32 -15.34 -4.06
N PRO A 154 -4.55 -14.83 -3.94
CA PRO A 154 -5.00 -13.70 -4.73
C PRO A 154 -4.16 -12.45 -4.45
N ASP A 155 -3.90 -11.65 -5.50
CA ASP A 155 -3.28 -10.34 -5.35
C ASP A 155 -4.33 -9.35 -4.82
N TRP A 156 -3.93 -8.55 -3.84
CA TRP A 156 -4.77 -7.52 -3.25
C TRP A 156 -4.24 -6.14 -3.56
N ILE A 157 -5.16 -5.23 -3.83
CA ILE A 157 -4.86 -3.81 -3.96
C ILE A 157 -5.77 -2.99 -3.06
N ALA A 158 -5.25 -1.87 -2.57
CA ALA A 158 -6.04 -0.74 -2.15
C ALA A 158 -5.78 0.44 -3.10
N PHE A 159 -6.79 1.28 -3.32
CA PHE A 159 -6.73 2.39 -4.26
C PHE A 159 -7.49 3.60 -3.72
N GLU A 160 -7.13 4.81 -4.18
CA GLU A 160 -7.82 6.03 -3.75
C GLU A 160 -9.16 6.18 -4.46
N ASP A 161 -9.14 6.07 -5.79
CA ASP A 161 -10.32 6.28 -6.62
C ASP A 161 -10.36 5.33 -7.84
N LEU A 162 -11.58 5.19 -8.39
CA LEU A 162 -11.82 4.53 -9.66
C LEU A 162 -12.25 5.56 -10.69
N SER A 163 -11.46 5.71 -11.74
CA SER A 163 -11.84 6.47 -12.93
C SER A 163 -12.41 5.53 -13.98
N GLN A 164 -13.53 5.90 -14.60
CA GLN A 164 -14.12 5.07 -15.65
C GLN A 164 -13.41 5.33 -16.99
N ALA A 165 -12.84 4.30 -17.61
CA ALA A 165 -12.25 4.38 -18.94
C ALA A 165 -12.92 3.38 -19.88
N LYS A 166 -13.79 3.89 -20.78
CA LYS A 166 -14.60 3.06 -21.69
C LYS A 166 -15.41 2.02 -20.91
N ALA A 167 -15.04 0.74 -21.01
CA ALA A 167 -15.75 -0.40 -20.43
C ALA A 167 -15.14 -0.94 -19.13
N ILE A 168 -14.00 -0.40 -18.66
CA ILE A 168 -13.29 -0.90 -17.48
C ILE A 168 -12.91 0.27 -16.57
N PHE A 169 -12.98 0.05 -15.25
CA PHE A 169 -12.52 1.04 -14.29
C PHE A 169 -10.99 1.02 -14.16
N ILE A 170 -10.40 2.17 -13.92
CA ILE A 170 -8.98 2.35 -13.69
C ILE A 170 -8.80 2.75 -12.23
N ALA A 171 -8.11 1.91 -11.48
CA ALA A 171 -7.71 2.16 -10.11
C ALA A 171 -6.48 3.08 -10.09
N ASN A 172 -6.63 4.22 -9.42
CA ASN A 172 -5.61 5.24 -9.27
C ASN A 172 -5.02 5.20 -7.85
N GLN A 173 -3.76 5.65 -7.71
CA GLN A 173 -3.01 5.68 -6.44
C GLN A 173 -3.09 4.35 -5.69
N VAL A 174 -2.45 3.34 -6.26
CA VAL A 174 -2.61 1.94 -5.88
C VAL A 174 -1.48 1.48 -4.96
N SER A 175 -1.84 0.72 -3.93
CA SER A 175 -0.90 -0.04 -3.11
C SER A 175 -1.25 -1.53 -3.15
N LEU A 176 -0.28 -2.38 -3.49
CA LEU A 176 -0.45 -3.82 -3.30
C LEU A 176 -0.39 -4.13 -1.82
N LEU A 177 -1.37 -4.88 -1.34
CA LEU A 177 -1.46 -5.25 0.08
C LEU A 177 -1.15 -6.73 0.26
N PRO A 178 -0.39 -7.11 1.29
CA PRO A 178 -0.42 -8.46 1.79
C PRO A 178 -1.82 -8.81 2.28
N PRO A 179 -2.32 -10.03 2.06
CA PRO A 179 -3.69 -10.36 2.44
C PRO A 179 -3.98 -10.23 3.93
N HIS A 180 -3.00 -10.53 4.79
CA HIS A 180 -3.15 -10.46 6.24
C HIS A 180 -3.42 -9.05 6.76
N VAL A 181 -3.08 -8.02 5.97
CA VAL A 181 -3.39 -6.63 6.33
C VAL A 181 -4.91 -6.45 6.43
N LEU A 182 -5.67 -7.06 5.52
CA LEU A 182 -7.13 -6.89 5.46
C LEU A 182 -7.84 -7.38 6.72
N PHE A 183 -7.28 -8.37 7.43
CA PHE A 183 -7.84 -8.89 8.67
C PHE A 183 -8.07 -7.81 9.72
N PHE A 184 -7.21 -6.80 9.76
CA PHE A 184 -7.28 -5.69 10.73
C PHE A 184 -7.99 -4.45 10.19
N LEU A 185 -8.23 -4.37 8.86
CA LEU A 185 -8.80 -3.18 8.23
C LEU A 185 -10.30 -3.28 7.96
N CYS A 186 -10.80 -4.49 7.68
CA CYS A 186 -12.22 -4.68 7.38
C CYS A 186 -13.11 -4.28 8.56
N ALA A 187 -14.35 -3.90 8.29
CA ALA A 187 -15.29 -3.50 9.33
C ALA A 187 -15.77 -4.70 10.17
N THR A 188 -16.02 -5.83 9.52
CA THR A 188 -16.49 -7.08 10.12
C THR A 188 -15.57 -8.24 9.74
N VAL A 189 -15.27 -9.08 10.74
CA VAL A 189 -14.58 -10.36 10.59
C VAL A 189 -15.45 -11.42 11.22
N GLU A 190 -15.93 -12.34 10.40
CA GLU A 190 -16.81 -13.43 10.82
C GLU A 190 -16.08 -14.76 10.61
N LEU A 191 -16.20 -15.67 11.58
CA LEU A 191 -15.71 -17.04 11.44
C LEU A 191 -16.73 -17.81 10.59
N GLU A 192 -16.31 -18.25 9.40
CA GLU A 192 -17.22 -18.88 8.44
C GLU A 192 -17.41 -20.38 8.73
N ASP A 193 -16.41 -21.03 9.34
CA ASP A 193 -16.52 -22.40 9.87
C ASP A 193 -15.43 -22.66 10.93
N ALA A 194 -15.84 -23.04 12.14
CA ALA A 194 -14.92 -23.27 13.26
C ALA A 194 -14.01 -24.50 13.05
N GLU A 195 -14.49 -25.50 12.29
CA GLU A 195 -13.76 -26.74 12.03
C GLU A 195 -12.90 -26.68 10.76
N ALA A 196 -13.35 -25.98 9.72
CA ALA A 196 -12.62 -25.87 8.44
C ALA A 196 -11.59 -24.72 8.42
N GLY A 197 -11.70 -23.75 9.34
CA GLY A 197 -10.78 -22.62 9.43
C GLY A 197 -11.00 -21.61 8.29
N GLY A 198 -11.93 -20.68 8.50
CA GLY A 198 -12.25 -19.64 7.52
C GLY A 198 -12.59 -18.30 8.18
N LEU A 199 -12.10 -17.21 7.60
CA LEU A 199 -12.50 -15.85 7.93
C LEU A 199 -13.25 -15.22 6.75
N SER A 200 -14.48 -14.78 6.98
CA SER A 200 -15.22 -13.89 6.10
C SER A 200 -14.92 -12.44 6.50
N LEU A 201 -14.45 -11.63 5.53
CA LEU A 201 -14.14 -10.22 5.70
C LEU A 201 -15.20 -9.39 4.96
N ASP A 202 -15.96 -8.57 5.70
CA ASP A 202 -17.04 -7.71 5.17
C ASP A 202 -18.05 -8.44 4.25
N GLY A 203 -18.23 -9.75 4.43
CA GLY A 203 -19.18 -10.57 3.66
C GLY A 203 -18.86 -10.75 2.17
N TRP A 204 -17.70 -10.30 1.69
CA TRP A 204 -17.34 -10.39 0.27
C TRP A 204 -16.03 -11.18 0.01
N VAL A 205 -15.27 -11.47 1.07
CA VAL A 205 -14.02 -12.22 0.99
C VAL A 205 -13.98 -13.33 2.01
N THR A 206 -13.91 -14.57 1.54
CA THR A 206 -13.50 -15.71 2.37
C THR A 206 -11.99 -15.91 2.26
N TYR A 207 -11.35 -16.06 3.41
CA TYR A 207 -9.96 -16.43 3.57
C TYR A 207 -9.87 -17.77 4.31
N ALA A 208 -9.17 -18.75 3.72
CA ALA A 208 -8.82 -19.97 4.44
C ALA A 208 -7.64 -19.66 5.36
N VAL A 209 -7.81 -19.87 6.66
CA VAL A 209 -6.80 -19.57 7.69
C VAL A 209 -6.89 -20.65 8.76
N PRO A 210 -5.77 -21.13 9.31
CA PRO A 210 -5.83 -22.10 10.40
C PRO A 210 -6.74 -21.62 11.55
N PRO A 211 -7.55 -22.49 12.18
CA PRO A 211 -8.51 -22.09 13.21
C PRO A 211 -7.89 -21.27 14.35
N ALA A 212 -6.66 -21.62 14.76
CA ALA A 212 -5.93 -20.87 15.79
C ALA A 212 -5.60 -19.42 15.37
N GLU A 213 -5.23 -19.20 14.10
CA GLU A 213 -4.97 -17.86 13.58
C GLU A 213 -6.26 -17.05 13.44
N ALA A 214 -7.32 -17.68 12.94
CA ALA A 214 -8.63 -17.07 12.81
C ALA A 214 -9.17 -16.59 14.18
N TYR A 215 -9.02 -17.42 15.21
CA TYR A 215 -9.35 -17.06 16.59
C TYR A 215 -8.50 -15.89 17.12
N ASN A 216 -7.19 -15.93 16.91
CA ASN A 216 -6.29 -14.86 17.36
C ASN A 216 -6.64 -13.51 16.70
N VAL A 217 -6.96 -13.50 15.41
CA VAL A 217 -7.41 -12.29 14.70
C VAL A 217 -8.71 -11.74 15.32
N ALA A 218 -9.69 -12.62 15.56
CA ALA A 218 -10.96 -12.20 16.17
C ALA A 218 -10.76 -11.61 17.57
N VAL A 219 -9.93 -12.24 18.41
CA VAL A 219 -9.60 -11.74 19.76
C VAL A 219 -8.84 -10.41 19.71
N MET A 220 -7.86 -10.27 18.81
CA MET A 220 -7.11 -9.02 18.66
C MET A 220 -7.98 -7.83 18.28
N ARG A 221 -9.06 -8.05 17.52
CA ARG A 221 -9.99 -6.99 17.11
C ARG A 221 -10.96 -6.53 18.20
N GLN A 222 -11.17 -7.33 19.24
CA GLN A 222 -12.05 -6.99 20.36
C GLN A 222 -11.34 -6.17 21.44
N ARG A 223 -10.01 -6.07 21.39
CA ARG A 223 -9.18 -5.30 22.33
C ARG A 223 -8.91 -3.90 21.80
#